data_AF-A0A364P3Q1-F1
#
_entry.id   AF-A0A364P3Q1-F1
#
_cell.length_a   1.000
_cell.length_b   1.000
_cell.length_c   1.000
_cell.angle_alpha   90.00
_cell.angle_beta   90.00
_cell.angle_gamma   90.00
#
_symmetry.space_group_name_H-M   'P 1'
#
loop_
_entity.id
_entity.type
_entity.pdbx_description
1 polymer ?
#
loop_
_entity_poly.entity_id
_entity_poly.type
_entity_poly.pdbx_seq_one_letter_code
_entity_poly.pdbx_strand_id
1 'polypeptide(L)'
;MRRVFALLTLLVLSACYQVDGEAVPMSSSIRVDGVKDGRYRRPDGVEVAVRWNEAEKLYDVIADGAEKGRGGTARAARIAPGIFLVQYMDATRVAVLAKLDHNDLILFAPTKATEQQLLGAHGLSLRPGPINSLLGSMGGIRNFFKDLAASGGFAEGGRMVYLN
;
A
#
# COMPACT_ATOMS: atom_id res chain seq x y z
N MET A 1 -10.31 -25.24 -8.86
CA MET A 1 -9.49 -24.51 -7.86
C MET A 1 -8.84 -23.22 -8.37
N ARG A 2 -8.56 -23.05 -9.68
CA ARG A 2 -7.99 -21.79 -10.24
C ARG A 2 -8.87 -20.53 -10.12
N ARG A 3 -10.20 -20.67 -10.06
CA ARG A 3 -11.14 -19.53 -10.02
C ARG A 3 -11.26 -18.88 -8.64
N VAL A 4 -11.00 -19.63 -7.57
CA VAL A 4 -11.04 -19.12 -6.18
C VAL A 4 -9.78 -18.31 -5.88
N PHE A 5 -8.63 -18.73 -6.42
CA PHE A 5 -7.39 -17.95 -6.33
C PHE A 5 -7.54 -16.57 -6.96
N ALA A 6 -8.09 -16.49 -8.19
CA ALA A 6 -8.33 -15.21 -8.86
C ALA A 6 -9.28 -14.28 -8.09
N LEU A 7 -10.30 -14.83 -7.43
CA LEU A 7 -11.27 -14.05 -6.63
C LEU A 7 -10.65 -13.50 -5.34
N LEU A 8 -9.78 -14.29 -4.68
CA LEU A 8 -9.02 -13.88 -3.50
C LEU A 8 -7.94 -12.85 -3.83
N THR A 9 -7.27 -12.99 -4.98
CA THR A 9 -6.36 -11.94 -5.46
C THR A 9 -7.16 -10.65 -5.71
N LEU A 10 -8.33 -10.72 -6.35
CA LEU A 10 -9.20 -9.56 -6.64
C LEU A 10 -9.64 -8.77 -5.38
N LEU A 11 -9.84 -9.44 -4.24
CA LEU A 11 -10.20 -8.78 -2.98
C LEU A 11 -9.00 -8.04 -2.37
N VAL A 12 -7.80 -8.65 -2.39
CA VAL A 12 -6.56 -8.03 -1.90
C VAL A 12 -6.10 -6.87 -2.81
N LEU A 13 -6.38 -6.98 -4.12
CA LEU A 13 -6.07 -5.96 -5.13
C LEU A 13 -6.91 -4.68 -4.97
N SER A 14 -8.04 -4.73 -4.23
CA SER A 14 -8.91 -3.56 -4.02
C SER A 14 -8.35 -2.52 -3.04
N ALA A 15 -7.40 -2.91 -2.17
CA ALA A 15 -6.75 -1.97 -1.25
C ALA A 15 -5.64 -1.15 -1.92
N CYS A 16 -5.22 -1.58 -3.11
CA CYS A 16 -4.02 -1.11 -3.77
C CYS A 16 -4.37 -0.37 -5.06
N TYR A 17 -3.70 0.77 -5.29
CA TYR A 17 -3.78 1.49 -6.55
C TYR A 17 -2.43 1.54 -7.24
N GLN A 18 -2.39 1.19 -8.52
CA GLN A 18 -1.22 1.49 -9.34
C GLN A 18 -1.18 3.00 -9.59
N VAL A 19 0.01 3.61 -9.44
CA VAL A 19 0.22 5.05 -9.61
C VAL A 19 1.47 5.30 -10.45
N ASP A 20 1.44 6.26 -11.38
CA ASP A 20 2.57 6.48 -12.30
C ASP A 20 3.71 7.34 -11.68
N GLY A 21 3.50 7.95 -10.51
CA GLY A 21 4.46 8.84 -9.85
C GLY A 21 4.73 8.54 -8.37
N GLU A 22 5.40 9.46 -7.69
CA GLU A 22 5.72 9.37 -6.25
C GLU A 22 4.55 9.87 -5.39
N ALA A 23 3.63 8.96 -5.03
CA ALA A 23 2.57 9.26 -4.07
C ALA A 23 3.16 9.52 -2.67
N VAL A 24 4.30 8.91 -2.36
CA VAL A 24 5.12 9.20 -1.18
C VAL A 24 6.48 9.71 -1.65
N PRO A 25 6.71 11.03 -1.70
CA PRO A 25 8.02 11.57 -2.05
C PRO A 25 9.05 11.19 -0.98
N MET A 26 10.31 11.03 -1.37
CA MET A 26 11.42 10.64 -0.48
C MET A 26 11.50 11.52 0.78
N SER A 27 11.30 12.83 0.63
CA SER A 27 11.33 13.80 1.74
C SER A 27 10.24 13.61 2.79
N SER A 28 9.19 12.84 2.47
CA SER A 28 8.09 12.51 3.39
C SER A 28 8.15 11.09 3.94
N SER A 29 9.13 10.30 3.47
CA SER A 29 9.27 8.91 3.88
C SER A 29 9.83 8.82 5.30
N ILE A 30 9.17 8.03 6.14
CA ILE A 30 9.51 7.89 7.56
C ILE A 30 9.64 6.41 7.95
N ARG A 31 10.48 6.18 8.97
CA ARG A 31 10.37 4.95 9.77
C ARG A 31 9.07 5.02 10.57
N VAL A 32 8.24 4.01 10.40
CA VAL A 32 6.95 3.87 11.05
C VAL A 32 7.25 3.23 12.40
N ASP A 33 6.94 3.96 13.47
CA ASP A 33 7.12 3.45 14.82
C ASP A 33 6.30 2.16 15.01
N GLY A 34 6.92 1.15 15.60
CA GLY A 34 6.36 -0.19 15.79
C GLY A 34 6.48 -1.16 14.61
N VAL A 35 6.79 -0.70 13.38
CA VAL A 35 7.12 -1.62 12.27
C VAL A 35 8.49 -2.24 12.54
N LYS A 36 8.52 -3.56 12.70
CA LYS A 36 9.73 -4.34 12.98
C LYS A 36 10.44 -4.72 11.70
N ASP A 37 11.77 -4.75 11.77
CA ASP A 37 12.56 -5.44 10.76
C ASP A 37 12.37 -6.95 10.96
N GLY A 38 12.13 -7.70 9.87
CA GLY A 38 11.89 -9.14 9.92
C GLY A 38 10.95 -9.61 8.81
N ARG A 39 10.40 -10.80 8.97
CA ARG A 39 9.51 -11.42 7.97
C ARG A 39 8.05 -11.06 8.20
N TYR A 40 7.36 -10.81 7.09
CA TYR A 40 5.94 -10.59 7.03
C TYR A 40 5.32 -11.52 5.99
N ARG A 41 4.18 -12.12 6.32
CA ARG A 41 3.35 -12.83 5.35
C ARG A 41 2.33 -11.86 4.76
N ARG A 42 2.34 -11.70 3.44
CA ARG A 42 1.34 -10.92 2.71
C ARG A 42 -0.01 -11.64 2.68
N PRO A 43 -1.11 -10.93 2.34
CA PRO A 43 -2.43 -11.54 2.26
C PRO A 43 -2.54 -12.68 1.23
N ASP A 44 -1.68 -12.69 0.21
CA ASP A 44 -1.61 -13.74 -0.81
C ASP A 44 -0.78 -14.96 -0.38
N GLY A 45 -0.28 -14.97 0.86
CA GLY A 45 0.52 -16.05 1.43
C GLY A 45 2.02 -15.95 1.17
N VAL A 46 2.47 -15.00 0.36
CA VAL A 46 3.90 -14.80 0.08
C VAL A 46 4.59 -14.17 1.29
N GLU A 47 5.74 -14.71 1.67
CA GLU A 47 6.59 -14.18 2.73
C GLU A 47 7.63 -13.21 2.16
N VAL A 48 7.79 -12.08 2.86
CA VAL A 48 8.75 -11.04 2.51
C VAL A 48 9.52 -10.61 3.74
N ALA A 49 10.83 -10.44 3.60
CA ALA A 49 11.65 -9.73 4.56
C ALA A 49 11.48 -8.22 4.36
N VAL A 50 11.15 -7.50 5.43
CA VAL A 50 11.01 -6.05 5.46
C VAL A 50 12.10 -5.50 6.37
N ARG A 51 12.85 -4.51 5.89
CA ARG A 51 13.91 -3.85 6.66
C ARG A 51 13.96 -2.37 6.39
N TRP A 52 14.01 -1.55 7.43
CA TRP A 52 14.24 -0.12 7.28
C TRP A 52 15.70 0.18 6.86
N ASN A 53 15.85 0.92 5.77
CA ASN A 53 17.11 1.46 5.28
C ASN A 53 17.18 2.95 5.63
N GLU A 54 17.94 3.27 6.69
CA GLU A 54 18.09 4.62 7.21
C GLU A 54 18.75 5.58 6.21
N ALA A 55 19.71 5.09 5.41
CA ALA A 55 20.45 5.89 4.45
C ALA A 55 19.57 6.33 3.28
N GLU A 56 18.70 5.44 2.79
CA GLU A 56 17.81 5.71 1.65
C GLU A 56 16.40 6.15 2.06
N LYS A 57 16.13 6.20 3.38
CA LYS A 57 14.82 6.57 3.96
C LYS A 57 13.67 5.77 3.36
N LEU A 58 13.83 4.46 3.23
CA LEU A 58 12.83 3.54 2.69
C LEU A 58 12.93 2.18 3.35
N TYR A 59 11.95 1.33 3.13
CA TYR A 59 12.00 -0.08 3.49
C TYR A 59 12.46 -0.91 2.30
N ASP A 60 13.43 -1.79 2.51
CA ASP A 60 13.72 -2.91 1.62
C ASP A 60 12.62 -3.97 1.82
N VAL A 61 12.04 -4.49 0.74
CA VAL A 61 10.99 -5.53 0.78
C VAL A 61 11.39 -6.68 -0.14
N ILE A 62 11.93 -7.75 0.43
CA ILE A 62 12.60 -8.84 -0.29
C ILE A 62 11.78 -10.12 -0.14
N ALA A 63 11.29 -10.68 -1.25
CA ALA A 63 10.58 -11.96 -1.23
C ALA A 63 11.55 -13.14 -1.06
N ASP A 64 11.14 -14.17 -0.33
CA ASP A 64 11.91 -15.39 -0.17
C ASP A 64 12.13 -16.10 -1.52
N GLY A 65 13.36 -16.55 -1.76
CA GLY A 65 13.74 -17.19 -3.04
C GLY A 65 14.07 -16.22 -4.18
N ALA A 66 14.10 -14.91 -3.96
CA ALA A 66 14.61 -13.95 -4.94
C ALA A 66 16.14 -14.10 -5.09
N GLU A 67 16.58 -14.92 -6.07
CA GLU A 67 17.98 -15.34 -6.32
C GLU A 67 19.03 -14.21 -6.47
N LYS A 68 18.61 -12.94 -6.51
CA LYS A 68 19.50 -11.78 -6.68
C LYS A 68 19.27 -10.65 -5.69
N GLY A 69 18.58 -10.88 -4.57
CA GLY A 69 18.28 -9.83 -3.60
C GLY A 69 17.47 -8.65 -4.16
N ARG A 70 16.85 -8.83 -5.33
CA ARG A 70 16.03 -7.82 -6.00
C ARG A 70 14.62 -7.89 -5.42
N GLY A 71 14.49 -7.35 -4.21
CA GLY A 71 13.20 -6.97 -3.65
C GLY A 71 12.71 -5.66 -4.23
N GLY A 72 11.44 -5.32 -3.98
CA GLY A 72 10.99 -3.95 -4.14
C GLY A 72 11.40 -3.09 -2.95
N THR A 73 11.06 -1.81 -3.02
CA THR A 73 11.21 -0.87 -1.90
C THR A 73 9.87 -0.29 -1.52
N ALA A 74 9.71 0.15 -0.28
CA ALA A 74 8.51 0.85 0.15
C ALA A 74 8.84 2.17 0.86
N ARG A 75 8.07 3.20 0.60
CA ARG A 75 8.09 4.46 1.37
C ARG A 75 6.78 4.60 2.12
N ALA A 76 6.83 5.20 3.30
CA ALA A 76 5.64 5.42 4.13
C ALA A 76 5.59 6.88 4.57
N ALA A 77 4.44 7.52 4.44
CA ALA A 77 4.18 8.85 5.00
C ALA A 77 2.96 8.80 5.91
N ARG A 78 3.04 9.45 7.07
CA ARG A 78 1.87 9.62 7.94
C ARG A 78 0.89 10.59 7.30
N ILE A 79 -0.38 10.19 7.18
CA ILE A 79 -1.44 11.03 6.59
C ILE A 79 -2.60 11.30 7.56
N ALA A 80 -2.74 10.49 8.62
CA ALA A 80 -3.60 10.77 9.77
C ALA A 80 -3.02 10.09 11.05
N PRO A 81 -3.54 10.38 12.26
CA PRO A 81 -3.10 9.70 13.48
C PRO A 81 -3.22 8.17 13.33
N GLY A 82 -2.09 7.46 13.43
CA GLY A 82 -2.02 6.01 13.27
C GLY A 82 -2.25 5.45 11.85
N ILE A 83 -2.46 6.30 10.85
CA ILE A 83 -2.70 5.90 9.45
C ILE A 83 -1.59 6.44 8.53
N PHE A 84 -1.13 5.58 7.63
CA PHE A 84 -0.01 5.84 6.73
C PHE A 84 -0.43 5.62 5.27
N LEU A 85 0.06 6.47 4.39
CA LEU A 85 0.14 6.19 2.97
C LEU A 85 1.44 5.43 2.72
N VAL A 86 1.34 4.22 2.18
CA VAL A 86 2.49 3.40 1.81
C VAL A 86 2.56 3.29 0.30
N GLN A 87 3.74 3.53 -0.26
CA GLN A 87 4.02 3.31 -1.67
C GLN A 87 5.09 2.24 -1.83
N TYR A 88 4.71 1.09 -2.39
CA TYR A 88 5.62 0.05 -2.85
C TYR A 88 6.12 0.37 -4.28
N MET A 89 7.39 0.13 -4.54
CA MET A 89 8.08 0.47 -5.78
C MET A 89 8.94 -0.72 -6.21
N ASP A 90 8.56 -1.30 -7.34
CA ASP A 90 9.28 -2.33 -8.08
C ASP A 90 9.02 -2.11 -9.58
N ALA A 91 8.81 -3.15 -10.39
CA ALA A 91 8.31 -3.07 -11.76
C ALA A 91 7.01 -2.25 -11.87
N THR A 92 6.17 -2.29 -10.83
CA THR A 92 4.99 -1.46 -10.68
C THR A 92 5.05 -0.66 -9.39
N ARG A 93 4.51 0.56 -9.42
CA ARG A 93 4.34 1.41 -8.25
C ARG A 93 2.93 1.27 -7.73
N VAL A 94 2.80 0.91 -6.45
CA VAL A 94 1.51 0.64 -5.82
C VAL A 94 1.38 1.50 -4.57
N ALA A 95 0.28 2.21 -4.43
CA ALA A 95 -0.07 3.01 -3.26
C ALA A 95 -1.23 2.36 -2.50
N VAL A 96 -1.13 2.34 -1.17
CA VAL A 96 -2.12 1.73 -0.28
C VAL A 96 -2.18 2.50 1.05
N LEU A 97 -3.37 2.54 1.65
CA LEU A 97 -3.57 3.05 2.99
C LEU A 97 -3.30 1.94 4.00
N ALA A 98 -2.51 2.21 5.04
CA ALA A 98 -2.14 1.21 6.02
C ALA A 98 -2.19 1.72 7.46
N LYS A 99 -2.38 0.79 8.40
CA LYS A 99 -2.27 1.01 9.84
C LYS A 99 -1.49 -0.13 10.48
N LEU A 100 -0.70 0.19 11.49
CA LEU A 100 -0.13 -0.83 12.35
C LEU A 100 -1.16 -1.26 13.41
N ASP A 101 -1.35 -2.57 13.54
CA ASP A 101 -2.12 -3.22 14.58
C ASP A 101 -1.22 -4.26 15.26
N HIS A 102 -0.76 -3.94 16.47
CA HIS A 102 0.31 -4.68 17.16
C HIS A 102 1.58 -4.76 16.29
N ASN A 103 1.90 -5.94 15.76
CA ASN A 103 3.03 -6.13 14.85
C ASN A 103 2.59 -6.25 13.37
N ASP A 104 1.28 -6.30 13.11
CA ASP A 104 0.73 -6.53 11.78
C ASP A 104 0.42 -5.22 11.07
N LEU A 105 0.54 -5.22 9.75
CA LEU A 105 0.11 -4.09 8.91
C LEU A 105 -1.25 -4.39 8.30
N ILE A 106 -2.27 -3.65 8.72
CA ILE A 106 -3.59 -3.67 8.10
C ILE A 106 -3.56 -2.77 6.87
N LEU A 107 -4.02 -3.28 5.74
CA LEU A 107 -4.17 -2.58 4.47
C LEU A 107 -5.65 -2.24 4.26
N PHE A 108 -5.95 -1.00 3.89
CA PHE A 108 -7.33 -0.54 3.74
C PHE A 108 -7.69 -0.26 2.28
N ALA A 109 -8.90 -0.67 1.92
CA ALA A 109 -9.56 -0.32 0.68
C ALA A 109 -10.69 0.69 0.96
N PRO A 110 -10.88 1.73 0.12
CA PRO A 110 -12.06 2.57 0.25
C PRO A 110 -13.33 1.76 0.00
N THR A 111 -14.44 2.14 0.65
CA THR A 111 -15.75 1.67 0.22
C THR A 111 -16.05 2.22 -1.18
N LYS A 112 -16.83 1.49 -1.99
CA LYS A 112 -17.15 1.94 -3.37
C LYS A 112 -17.78 3.34 -3.40
N ALA A 113 -18.63 3.67 -2.43
CA ALA A 113 -19.26 4.97 -2.34
C ALA A 113 -18.24 6.09 -2.09
N THR A 114 -17.34 5.89 -1.11
CA THR A 114 -16.27 6.83 -0.80
C THR A 114 -15.25 6.94 -1.93
N GLU A 115 -14.88 5.83 -2.57
CA GLU A 115 -13.98 5.81 -3.73
C GLU A 115 -14.53 6.70 -4.85
N GLN A 116 -15.78 6.48 -5.28
CA GLN A 116 -16.41 7.27 -6.34
C GLN A 116 -16.50 8.76 -6.00
N GLN A 117 -16.87 9.08 -4.76
CA GLN A 117 -16.95 10.45 -4.28
C GLN A 117 -15.59 11.16 -4.34
N LEU A 118 -14.55 10.53 -3.79
CA LEU A 118 -13.21 11.13 -3.71
C LEU A 118 -12.52 11.20 -5.07
N LEU A 119 -12.75 10.23 -5.96
CA LEU A 119 -12.28 10.31 -7.34
C LEU A 119 -12.79 11.58 -8.03
N GLY A 120 -14.10 11.83 -7.93
CA GLY A 120 -14.72 13.04 -8.48
C GLY A 120 -14.18 14.32 -7.84
N ALA A 121 -14.02 14.33 -6.51
CA ALA A 121 -13.55 15.51 -5.76
C ALA A 121 -12.11 15.93 -6.11
N HIS A 122 -11.27 14.98 -6.54
CA HIS A 122 -9.86 15.24 -6.85
C HIS A 122 -9.53 15.17 -8.34
N GLY A 123 -10.55 15.07 -9.21
CA GLY A 123 -10.35 14.96 -10.67
C GLY A 123 -9.54 13.72 -11.06
N LEU A 124 -9.72 12.63 -10.31
CA LEU A 124 -9.05 11.36 -10.56
C LEU A 124 -9.98 10.43 -11.34
N SER A 125 -9.38 9.47 -12.04
CA SER A 125 -10.11 8.40 -12.71
C SER A 125 -9.46 7.06 -12.42
N LEU A 126 -10.25 5.99 -12.52
CA LEU A 126 -9.76 4.62 -12.40
C LEU A 126 -9.67 3.99 -13.77
N ARG A 127 -8.51 3.37 -14.05
CA ARG A 127 -8.36 2.43 -15.14
C ARG A 127 -8.37 1.01 -14.56
N PRO A 128 -9.37 0.18 -14.93
CA PRO A 128 -9.40 -1.22 -14.50
C PRO A 128 -8.17 -1.98 -14.99
N GLY A 129 -7.67 -2.88 -14.16
CA GLY A 129 -6.52 -3.73 -14.45
C GLY A 129 -6.36 -4.81 -13.39
N PRO A 130 -5.26 -5.58 -13.40
CA PRO A 130 -4.92 -6.47 -12.30
C PRO A 130 -4.88 -5.71 -10.98
N ILE A 131 -4.21 -4.56 -10.95
CA ILE A 131 -4.35 -3.53 -9.91
C ILE A 131 -5.02 -2.33 -10.59
N ASN A 132 -6.08 -1.79 -10.00
CA ASN A 132 -6.72 -0.60 -10.56
C ASN A 132 -5.71 0.56 -10.56
N SER A 133 -5.55 1.23 -11.71
CA SER A 133 -4.65 2.38 -11.79
C SER A 133 -5.41 3.66 -11.46
N LEU A 134 -4.87 4.43 -10.52
CA LEU A 134 -5.40 5.73 -10.14
C LEU A 134 -4.71 6.81 -10.98
N LEU A 135 -5.46 7.37 -11.93
CA LEU A 135 -4.97 8.33 -12.91
C LEU A 135 -5.31 9.75 -12.49
N GLY A 136 -4.34 10.66 -12.62
CA GLY A 136 -4.52 12.08 -12.35
C GLY A 136 -3.23 12.73 -11.86
N SER A 137 -3.36 13.92 -11.26
CA SER A 137 -2.18 14.60 -10.70
C SER A 137 -1.69 13.93 -9.41
N MET A 138 -0.39 13.98 -9.15
CA MET A 138 0.19 13.45 -7.91
C MET A 138 -0.29 14.19 -6.65
N GLY A 139 -0.68 15.46 -6.79
CA GLY A 139 -1.35 16.21 -5.73
C GLY A 139 -2.73 15.63 -5.44
N GLY A 140 -3.53 15.37 -6.48
CA GLY A 140 -4.85 14.75 -6.38
C GLY A 140 -4.80 13.37 -5.75
N ILE A 141 -3.87 12.50 -6.17
CA ILE A 141 -3.68 11.17 -5.59
C ILE A 141 -3.36 11.25 -4.09
N ARG A 142 -2.45 12.15 -3.68
CA ARG A 142 -2.12 12.32 -2.26
C ARG A 142 -3.30 12.84 -1.44
N ASN A 143 -4.06 13.79 -1.99
CA ASN A 143 -5.26 14.32 -1.33
C ASN A 143 -6.36 13.27 -1.23
N PHE A 144 -6.55 12.43 -2.25
CA PHE A 144 -7.46 11.29 -2.20
C PHE A 144 -7.18 10.39 -1.00
N PHE A 145 -5.93 10.00 -0.76
CA PHE A 145 -5.60 9.16 0.40
C PHE A 145 -5.76 9.89 1.74
N LYS A 146 -5.43 11.19 1.80
CA LYS A 146 -5.63 12.01 3.01
C LYS A 146 -7.12 12.11 3.38
N ASP A 147 -7.96 12.43 2.40
CA ASP A 147 -9.39 12.61 2.60
C ASP A 147 -10.07 11.26 2.84
N LEU A 148 -9.56 10.18 2.23
CA LEU A 148 -9.97 8.82 2.56
C LEU A 148 -9.71 8.51 4.04
N ALA A 149 -8.49 8.76 4.52
CA ALA A 149 -8.14 8.55 5.92
C ALA A 149 -8.99 9.40 6.88
N ALA A 150 -9.30 10.65 6.50
CA ALA A 150 -10.13 11.55 7.30
C ALA A 150 -11.62 11.14 7.30
N SER A 151 -12.12 10.59 6.20
CA SER A 151 -13.54 10.20 6.06
C SER A 151 -13.92 8.97 6.87
N GLY A 152 -12.97 8.08 7.17
CA GLY A 152 -13.25 6.76 7.74
C GLY A 152 -13.96 5.80 6.78
N GLY A 153 -14.20 6.21 5.52
CA GLY A 153 -14.94 5.46 4.50
C GLY A 153 -14.12 4.34 3.84
N PHE A 154 -13.45 3.52 4.65
CA PHE A 154 -12.59 2.42 4.21
C PHE A 154 -12.78 1.19 5.12
N ALA A 155 -12.42 0.03 4.58
CA ALA A 155 -12.47 -1.25 5.29
C ALA A 155 -11.15 -2.02 5.11
N GLU A 156 -10.88 -2.98 6.00
CA GLU A 156 -9.73 -3.88 5.86
C GLU A 156 -9.85 -4.64 4.53
N GLY A 157 -8.88 -4.41 3.63
CA GLY A 157 -8.76 -5.11 2.35
C GLY A 157 -7.65 -6.16 2.35
N GLY A 158 -6.81 -6.18 3.39
CA GLY A 158 -5.79 -7.20 3.60
C GLY A 158 -4.95 -6.92 4.84
N ARG A 159 -4.12 -7.91 5.21
CA ARG A 159 -3.20 -7.82 6.34
C ARG A 159 -1.85 -8.43 6.00
N MET A 160 -0.78 -7.73 6.31
CA MET A 160 0.56 -8.31 6.38
C MET A 160 0.84 -8.74 7.82
N VAL A 161 1.02 -10.04 8.03
CA VAL A 161 1.20 -10.63 9.35
C VAL A 161 2.68 -10.75 9.67
N TYR A 162 3.13 -10.20 10.80
CA TYR A 162 4.52 -10.35 11.22
C TYR A 162 4.81 -11.77 11.71
N LEU A 163 5.92 -12.35 11.26
CA LEU A 163 6.29 -13.74 11.56
C LEU A 163 7.44 -13.84 12.55
N ASN A 164 8.52 -13.08 12.32
CA ASN A 164 9.72 -12.94 13.16
C ASN A 164 10.84 -12.20 12.43
#